data_AF-A0A960A6J0-F1
#
_entry.id   AF-A0A960A6J0-F1
#
_cell.length_a   1.000
_cell.length_b   1.000
_cell.length_c   1.000
_cell.angle_alpha   90.00
_cell.angle_beta   90.00
_cell.angle_gamma   90.00
#
_symmetry.space_group_name_H-M   'P 1'
#
loop_
_entity.id
_entity.type
_entity.pdbx_description
1 polymer ?
#
loop_
_entity_poly.entity_id
_entity_poly.type
_entity_poly.pdbx_seq_one_letter_code
_entity_poly.pdbx_strand_id
1 'polypeptide(L)'
;MTEEQASQILRALWRLTDDELLGMGAHPLPRGSFKLICYGLISADNLDGALQRASSFSAAIPAMPQLQTSSQHGEVTISWDPLDIANDHDHLWTFAGIALVHRLMAWALAQPVNLSRVELPFPQPRSTEMPDLVFGAPQVYDSAKPAIVFSTRLLQAPLVRTPEELEIFIANSPAG
;
A
#
# COMPACT_ATOMS: atom_id res chain seq x y z
N MET A 1 16.83 -12.17 -11.91
CA MET A 1 16.74 -10.72 -12.17
C MET A 1 17.39 -10.02 -11.00
N THR A 2 18.28 -9.05 -11.22
CA THR A 2 18.87 -8.24 -10.13
C THR A 2 17.93 -7.11 -9.74
N GLU A 3 18.03 -6.56 -8.52
CA GLU A 3 17.24 -5.41 -8.07
C GLU A 3 17.39 -4.19 -9.00
N GLU A 4 18.61 -3.97 -9.51
CA GLU A 4 18.89 -2.89 -10.46
C GLU A 4 18.17 -3.09 -11.80
N GLN A 5 18.18 -4.32 -12.33
CA GLN A 5 17.44 -4.66 -13.56
C GLN A 5 15.93 -4.53 -13.37
N ALA A 6 15.40 -4.92 -12.21
CA ALA A 6 13.98 -4.76 -11.89
C ALA A 6 13.59 -3.27 -11.83
N SER A 7 14.41 -2.43 -11.18
CA SER A 7 14.19 -0.98 -11.11
C SER A 7 14.23 -0.33 -12.51
N GLN A 8 15.14 -0.75 -13.39
CA GLN A 8 15.21 -0.23 -14.76
C GLN A 8 13.99 -0.59 -15.60
N ILE A 9 13.49 -1.84 -15.49
CA ILE A 9 12.28 -2.29 -16.19
C ILE A 9 11.08 -1.46 -15.70
N LEU A 10 10.95 -1.28 -14.38
CA LEU A 10 9.84 -0.54 -13.80
C LEU A 10 9.83 0.93 -14.26
N ARG A 11 11.00 1.59 -14.28
CA ARG A 11 11.16 2.94 -14.83
C ARG A 11 10.83 3.02 -16.31
N ALA A 12 11.17 2.00 -17.09
CA ALA A 12 10.81 1.94 -18.50
C ALA A 12 9.29 1.80 -18.67
N LEU A 13 8.64 0.95 -17.87
CA LEU A 13 7.18 0.78 -17.90
C LEU A 13 6.44 2.08 -17.52
N TRP A 14 6.88 2.82 -16.49
CA TRP A 14 6.29 4.13 -16.18
C TRP A 14 6.44 5.14 -17.33
N ARG A 15 7.59 5.16 -18.01
CA ARG A 15 7.79 6.06 -19.15
C ARG A 15 6.93 5.69 -20.35
N LEU A 16 6.67 4.40 -20.56
CA LEU A 16 5.87 3.90 -21.67
C LEU A 16 4.36 4.08 -21.43
N THR A 17 3.93 4.02 -20.18
CA THR A 17 2.51 4.10 -19.80
C THR A 17 2.06 5.51 -19.40
N ASP A 18 3.00 6.35 -18.97
CA ASP A 18 2.75 7.66 -18.34
C ASP A 18 1.70 7.60 -17.20
N ASP A 19 1.63 6.44 -16.54
CA ASP A 19 0.67 6.10 -15.52
C ASP A 19 1.41 5.52 -14.30
N GLU A 20 1.23 6.13 -13.13
CA GLU A 20 1.79 5.71 -11.86
C GLU A 20 1.41 4.25 -11.52
N LEU A 21 0.25 3.79 -11.99
CA LEU A 21 -0.23 2.42 -11.87
C LEU A 21 0.19 1.52 -13.06
N LEU A 22 1.20 1.92 -13.85
CA LEU A 22 1.75 1.14 -14.97
C LEU A 22 0.71 0.64 -15.99
N GLY A 23 -0.40 1.37 -16.16
CA GLY A 23 -1.47 1.01 -17.08
C GLY A 23 -2.38 -0.11 -16.60
N MET A 24 -2.31 -0.52 -15.33
CA MET A 24 -3.12 -1.63 -14.80
C MET A 24 -4.27 -1.17 -13.92
N GLY A 25 -4.35 0.12 -13.62
CA GLY A 25 -5.57 0.71 -13.08
C GLY A 25 -6.66 0.77 -14.14
N ALA A 26 -7.93 0.72 -13.72
CA ALA A 26 -9.07 0.98 -14.61
C ALA A 26 -9.03 2.40 -15.21
N HIS A 27 -8.36 3.32 -14.51
CA HIS A 27 -8.08 4.67 -14.95
C HIS A 27 -6.60 5.00 -14.70
N PRO A 28 -5.95 5.77 -15.59
CA PRO A 28 -4.56 6.17 -15.38
C PRO A 28 -4.45 7.12 -14.19
N LEU A 29 -3.42 6.93 -13.38
CA LEU A 29 -3.05 7.82 -12.30
C LEU A 29 -1.86 8.67 -12.76
N PRO A 30 -2.00 10.00 -12.94
CA PRO A 30 -0.93 10.85 -13.42
C PRO A 30 0.35 10.72 -12.60
N ARG A 31 1.51 10.82 -13.26
CA ARG A 31 2.80 10.76 -12.58
C ARG A 31 2.90 11.82 -11.48
N GLY A 32 3.34 11.40 -10.30
CA GLY A 32 3.46 12.26 -9.13
C GLY A 32 2.17 12.40 -8.30
N SER A 33 1.05 11.78 -8.72
CA SER A 33 -0.15 11.71 -7.86
C SER A 33 0.14 10.99 -6.54
N PHE A 34 0.95 9.94 -6.53
CA PHE A 34 1.35 9.24 -5.30
C PHE A 34 2.06 10.18 -4.32
N LYS A 35 2.96 11.03 -4.83
CA LYS A 35 3.65 12.06 -4.05
C LYS A 35 2.69 13.06 -3.41
N LEU A 36 1.73 13.57 -4.20
CA LEU A 36 0.70 14.50 -3.71
C LEU A 36 -0.19 13.86 -2.63
N ILE A 37 -0.59 12.60 -2.83
CA ILE A 37 -1.33 11.81 -1.84
C ILE A 37 -0.51 11.72 -0.56
N CYS A 38 0.75 11.33 -0.63
CA CYS A 38 1.61 11.21 0.56
C CYS A 38 1.75 12.53 1.33
N TYR A 39 1.91 13.68 0.65
CA TYR A 39 1.88 14.99 1.32
C TYR A 39 0.59 15.24 2.09
N GLY A 40 -0.55 14.88 1.50
CA GLY A 40 -1.85 14.97 2.14
C GLY A 40 -1.97 14.04 3.36
N LEU A 41 -1.36 12.84 3.32
CA LEU A 41 -1.41 11.89 4.43
C LEU A 41 -0.50 12.30 5.59
N ILE A 42 0.76 12.64 5.33
CA ILE A 42 1.74 12.92 6.41
C ILE A 42 1.44 14.21 7.17
N SER A 43 0.62 15.10 6.61
CA SER A 43 0.20 16.34 7.26
C SER A 43 -1.00 16.16 8.19
N ALA A 44 -1.40 14.92 8.49
CA ALA A 44 -2.36 14.62 9.55
C ALA A 44 -1.65 14.52 10.90
N ASP A 45 -2.34 14.85 11.99
CA ASP A 45 -1.75 14.83 13.33
C ASP A 45 -1.41 13.41 13.81
N ASN A 46 -2.17 12.42 13.35
CA ASN A 46 -2.03 11.01 13.75
C ASN A 46 -2.49 10.05 12.64
N LEU A 47 -2.26 8.76 12.86
CA LEU A 47 -2.63 7.71 11.91
C LEU A 47 -4.12 7.71 11.56
N ASP A 48 -5.02 7.89 12.53
CA ASP A 48 -6.46 7.94 12.29
C ASP A 48 -6.83 9.05 11.29
N GLY A 49 -6.30 10.25 11.49
CA GLY A 49 -6.48 11.37 10.56
C GLY A 49 -5.95 11.08 9.16
N ALA A 50 -4.79 10.42 9.04
CA ALA A 50 -4.27 10.00 7.75
C ALA A 50 -5.14 8.94 7.08
N LEU A 51 -5.66 7.97 7.83
CA LEU A 51 -6.55 6.93 7.28
C LEU A 51 -7.87 7.51 6.78
N GLN A 52 -8.45 8.48 7.50
CA GLN A 52 -9.63 9.20 7.04
C GLN A 52 -9.36 9.99 5.75
N ARG A 53 -8.18 10.63 5.64
CA ARG A 53 -7.75 11.30 4.39
C ARG A 53 -7.52 10.30 3.26
N ALA A 54 -6.90 9.16 3.53
CA ALA A 54 -6.66 8.12 2.53
C ALA A 54 -7.98 7.60 1.94
N SER A 55 -8.96 7.27 2.78
CA SER A 55 -10.32 6.88 2.35
C SER A 55 -11.01 7.98 1.54
N SER A 56 -10.84 9.24 1.93
CA SER A 56 -11.41 10.39 1.20
C SER A 56 -10.75 10.58 -0.17
N PHE A 57 -9.43 10.43 -0.25
CA PHE A 57 -8.68 10.53 -1.50
C PHE A 57 -9.02 9.39 -2.45
N SER A 58 -9.13 8.15 -1.96
CA SER A 58 -9.53 7.03 -2.82
C SER A 58 -10.95 7.19 -3.36
N ALA A 59 -11.87 7.75 -2.57
CA ALA A 59 -13.22 8.04 -3.04
C ALA A 59 -13.24 9.17 -4.09
N ALA A 60 -12.33 10.14 -3.99
CA ALA A 60 -12.26 11.30 -4.88
C ALA A 60 -11.46 11.07 -6.17
N ILE A 61 -10.51 10.12 -6.17
CA ILE A 61 -9.60 9.84 -7.29
C ILE A 61 -10.00 8.50 -7.92
N PRO A 62 -10.68 8.49 -9.09
CA PRO A 62 -11.20 7.27 -9.70
C PRO A 62 -10.15 6.19 -10.00
N ALA A 63 -8.89 6.60 -10.22
CA ALA A 63 -7.79 5.69 -10.48
C ALA A 63 -7.30 4.95 -9.22
N MET A 64 -7.60 5.45 -8.02
CA MET A 64 -7.16 4.79 -6.78
C MET A 64 -8.05 3.59 -6.43
N PRO A 65 -7.47 2.51 -5.89
CA PRO A 65 -8.25 1.47 -5.22
C PRO A 65 -9.10 2.09 -4.12
N GLN A 66 -10.38 1.71 -4.03
CA GLN A 66 -11.29 2.21 -3.01
C GLN A 66 -10.88 1.70 -1.64
N LEU A 67 -10.21 2.55 -0.85
CA LEU A 67 -9.77 2.23 0.50
C LEU A 67 -10.94 2.27 1.47
N GLN A 68 -11.03 1.25 2.30
CA GLN A 68 -12.02 1.10 3.34
C GLN A 68 -11.31 0.84 4.66
N THR A 69 -11.67 1.60 5.68
CA THR A 69 -11.11 1.47 7.02
C THR A 69 -12.21 1.16 8.00
N SER A 70 -12.04 0.08 8.78
CA SER A 70 -12.96 -0.26 9.85
C SER A 70 -12.19 -0.57 11.13
N SER A 71 -12.84 -0.36 12.27
CA SER A 71 -12.27 -0.65 13.59
C SER A 71 -13.26 -1.47 14.39
N GLN A 72 -12.89 -2.69 14.76
CA GLN A 72 -13.72 -3.60 15.54
C GLN A 72 -12.85 -4.44 16.49
N HIS A 73 -13.36 -4.72 17.69
CA HIS A 73 -12.69 -5.61 18.67
C HIS A 73 -11.23 -5.26 19.01
N GLY A 74 -10.84 -3.98 18.95
CA GLY A 74 -9.47 -3.54 19.22
C GLY A 74 -8.50 -3.68 18.05
N GLU A 75 -9.01 -4.05 16.88
CA GLU A 75 -8.28 -4.11 15.62
C GLU A 75 -8.80 -3.07 14.63
N VAL A 76 -7.90 -2.61 13.77
CA VAL A 76 -8.17 -1.77 12.61
C VAL A 76 -7.86 -2.59 11.37
N THR A 77 -8.79 -2.58 10.43
CA THR A 77 -8.64 -3.22 9.13
C THR A 77 -8.64 -2.14 8.06
N ILE A 78 -7.56 -2.08 7.27
CA ILE A 78 -7.49 -1.32 6.03
C ILE A 78 -7.63 -2.31 4.89
N SER A 79 -8.67 -2.18 4.07
CA SER A 79 -8.90 -3.02 2.89
C SER A 79 -9.15 -2.17 1.66
N TRP A 80 -8.99 -2.78 0.48
CA TRP A 80 -9.36 -2.16 -0.79
C TRP A 80 -9.95 -3.17 -1.75
N ASP A 81 -10.64 -2.68 -2.76
CA ASP A 81 -11.14 -3.55 -3.82
C ASP A 81 -9.95 -4.15 -4.60
N PRO A 82 -9.96 -5.47 -4.88
CA PRO A 82 -8.95 -6.08 -5.73
C PRO A 82 -8.89 -5.37 -7.08
N LEU A 83 -7.68 -5.12 -7.57
CA LEU A 83 -7.50 -4.60 -8.92
C LEU A 83 -7.86 -5.73 -9.89
N ASP A 84 -8.79 -5.48 -10.82
CA ASP A 84 -9.12 -6.41 -11.90
C ASP A 84 -8.06 -6.33 -13.00
N ILE A 85 -6.88 -6.89 -12.70
CA ILE A 85 -5.73 -6.88 -13.60
C ILE A 85 -5.76 -8.17 -14.41
N ALA A 86 -6.10 -8.04 -15.69
CA ALA A 86 -5.94 -9.12 -16.65
C ALA A 86 -4.46 -9.57 -16.64
N ASN A 87 -4.21 -10.75 -16.07
CA ASN A 87 -2.91 -11.42 -15.90
C ASN A 87 -2.11 -11.18 -14.60
N ASP A 88 -2.73 -10.78 -13.48
CA ASP A 88 -2.07 -10.87 -12.15
C ASP A 88 -2.04 -12.32 -11.61
N HIS A 89 -1.50 -13.24 -12.40
CA HIS A 89 -1.49 -14.69 -12.12
C HIS A 89 -0.75 -15.04 -10.81
N ASP A 90 0.21 -14.21 -10.41
CA ASP A 90 1.04 -14.42 -9.21
C ASP A 90 0.63 -13.50 -8.04
N HIS A 91 -0.49 -12.75 -8.19
CA HIS A 91 -1.00 -11.83 -7.17
C HIS A 91 -0.01 -10.75 -6.71
N LEU A 92 0.97 -10.42 -7.57
CA LEU A 92 2.08 -9.53 -7.26
C LEU A 92 1.59 -8.13 -6.89
N TRP A 93 0.49 -7.68 -7.49
CA TRP A 93 -0.10 -6.37 -7.19
C TRP A 93 -0.72 -6.30 -5.81
N THR A 94 -1.36 -7.39 -5.40
CA THR A 94 -1.87 -7.49 -4.03
C THR A 94 -0.72 -7.44 -3.03
N PHE A 95 0.33 -8.23 -3.24
CA PHE A 95 1.50 -8.22 -2.37
C PHE A 95 2.20 -6.85 -2.35
N ALA A 96 2.39 -6.23 -3.51
CA ALA A 96 3.02 -4.92 -3.63
C ALA A 96 2.19 -3.82 -2.96
N GLY A 97 0.87 -3.84 -3.11
CA GLY A 97 -0.05 -2.89 -2.45
C GLY A 97 0.02 -3.01 -0.92
N ILE A 98 -0.05 -4.23 -0.40
CA ILE A 98 0.07 -4.49 1.04
C ILE A 98 1.43 -4.01 1.57
N ALA A 99 2.52 -4.38 0.88
CA ALA A 99 3.87 -3.98 1.27
C ALA A 99 4.07 -2.46 1.22
N LEU A 100 3.50 -1.79 0.22
CA LEU A 100 3.57 -0.34 0.07
C LEU A 100 2.85 0.37 1.22
N VAL A 101 1.60 -0.02 1.52
CA VAL A 101 0.81 0.59 2.60
C VAL A 101 1.49 0.36 3.95
N HIS A 102 1.94 -0.87 4.22
CA HIS A 102 2.64 -1.19 5.47
C HIS A 102 3.95 -0.41 5.63
N ARG A 103 4.77 -0.36 4.58
CA ARG A 103 6.03 0.41 4.58
C ARG A 103 5.79 1.90 4.77
N LEU A 104 4.78 2.47 4.10
CA LEU A 104 4.40 3.87 4.25
C LEU A 104 3.95 4.18 5.68
N MET A 105 3.12 3.34 6.28
CA MET A 105 2.68 3.51 7.67
C MET A 105 3.86 3.45 8.64
N ALA A 106 4.70 2.41 8.56
CA ALA A 106 5.86 2.26 9.44
C ALA A 106 6.85 3.41 9.30
N TRP A 107 7.06 3.88 8.06
CA TRP A 107 7.88 5.04 7.80
C TRP A 107 7.26 6.31 8.41
N ALA A 108 5.99 6.62 8.12
CA ALA A 108 5.31 7.83 8.58
C ALA A 108 5.23 7.95 10.12
N LEU A 109 5.08 6.82 10.80
CA LEU A 109 5.04 6.74 12.26
C LEU A 109 6.43 6.72 12.91
N ALA A 110 7.50 6.51 12.13
CA ALA A 110 8.86 6.29 12.62
C ALA A 110 8.98 5.17 13.67
N GLN A 111 8.11 4.16 13.62
CA GLN A 111 8.13 3.00 14.50
C GLN A 111 7.62 1.75 13.77
N PRO A 112 7.99 0.54 14.23
CA PRO A 112 7.45 -0.70 13.67
C PRO A 112 5.93 -0.76 13.79
N VAL A 113 5.27 -1.15 12.69
CA VAL A 113 3.83 -1.43 12.65
C VAL A 113 3.66 -2.95 12.69
N ASN A 114 3.45 -3.48 13.89
CA ASN A 114 3.19 -4.91 14.05
C ASN A 114 1.78 -5.23 13.56
N LEU A 115 1.69 -6.00 12.49
CA LEU A 115 0.42 -6.45 11.94
C LEU A 115 -0.09 -7.66 12.74
N SER A 116 -1.37 -7.65 13.07
CA SER A 116 -2.07 -8.83 13.60
C SER A 116 -2.14 -9.91 12.52
N ARG A 117 -2.45 -9.50 11.27
CA ARG A 117 -2.52 -10.37 10.10
C ARG A 117 -2.58 -9.55 8.80
N VAL A 118 -2.34 -10.22 7.69
CA VAL A 118 -2.74 -9.77 6.35
C VAL A 118 -3.80 -10.70 5.79
N GLU A 119 -4.77 -10.15 5.07
CA GLU A 119 -5.85 -10.90 4.43
C GLU A 119 -5.63 -10.87 2.92
N LEU A 120 -5.71 -12.03 2.28
CA LEU A 120 -5.34 -12.25 0.88
C LEU A 120 -6.54 -12.84 0.12
N PRO A 121 -6.96 -12.23 -1.00
CA PRO A 121 -8.18 -12.60 -1.72
C PRO A 121 -7.97 -13.77 -2.70
N PHE A 122 -7.10 -14.71 -2.35
CA PHE A 122 -6.73 -15.83 -3.19
C PHE A 122 -6.36 -17.05 -2.33
N PRO A 123 -6.44 -18.26 -2.90
CA PRO A 123 -6.11 -19.48 -2.17
C PRO A 123 -4.63 -19.54 -1.82
N GLN A 124 -4.32 -20.27 -0.75
CA GLN A 124 -2.95 -20.49 -0.33
C GLN A 124 -2.13 -21.16 -1.44
N PRO A 125 -0.99 -20.55 -1.87
CA PRO A 125 -0.11 -21.17 -2.85
C PRO A 125 0.46 -22.50 -2.34
N ARG A 126 0.69 -23.45 -3.26
CA ARG A 126 1.29 -24.76 -2.91
C ARG A 126 2.76 -24.66 -2.48
N SER A 127 3.46 -23.59 -2.85
CA SER A 127 4.82 -23.28 -2.40
C SER A 127 4.77 -22.20 -1.31
N THR A 128 5.15 -22.56 -0.09
CA THR A 128 5.09 -21.68 1.09
C THR A 128 6.29 -20.73 1.23
N GLU A 129 7.25 -20.73 0.30
CA GLU A 129 8.55 -20.06 0.53
C GLU A 129 8.54 -18.53 0.35
N MET A 130 7.59 -17.96 -0.40
CA MET A 130 7.56 -16.51 -0.69
C MET A 130 6.75 -15.63 0.28
N PRO A 131 5.61 -16.05 0.86
CA PRO A 131 4.73 -15.11 1.56
C PRO A 131 5.20 -14.66 2.97
N ASP A 132 5.78 -15.56 3.76
CA ASP A 132 6.14 -15.27 5.17
C ASP A 132 7.24 -14.22 5.31
N LEU A 133 8.12 -14.12 4.30
CA LEU A 133 9.29 -13.24 4.30
C LEU A 133 8.92 -11.76 4.16
N VAL A 134 7.77 -11.43 3.56
CA VAL A 134 7.46 -10.06 3.13
C VAL A 134 6.78 -9.25 4.23
N PHE A 135 5.91 -9.88 5.03
CA PHE A 135 5.06 -9.14 5.99
C PHE A 135 5.41 -9.39 7.46
N GLY A 136 6.10 -10.49 7.79
CA GLY A 136 6.39 -10.84 9.18
C GLY A 136 5.12 -11.02 10.04
N ALA A 137 4.00 -11.37 9.41
CA ALA A 137 2.68 -11.43 10.03
C ALA A 137 1.88 -12.63 9.51
N PRO A 138 0.95 -13.19 10.31
CA PRO A 138 0.05 -14.24 9.85
C PRO A 138 -0.70 -13.85 8.58
N GLN A 139 -0.84 -14.78 7.65
CA GLN A 139 -1.60 -14.56 6.42
C GLN A 139 -2.89 -15.38 6.45
N VAL A 140 -3.99 -14.73 6.11
CA VAL A 140 -5.30 -15.36 5.98
C VAL A 140 -5.67 -15.35 4.49
N TYR A 141 -5.69 -16.54 3.90
CA TYR A 141 -6.05 -16.75 2.50
C TYR A 141 -7.57 -16.85 2.33
N ASP A 142 -8.03 -16.89 1.07
CA ASP A 142 -9.46 -17.00 0.71
C ASP A 142 -10.34 -15.89 1.32
N SER A 143 -9.76 -14.71 1.55
CA SER A 143 -10.49 -13.55 2.06
C SER A 143 -11.27 -12.84 0.94
N ALA A 144 -12.23 -11.98 1.30
CA ALA A 144 -13.02 -11.26 0.28
C ALA A 144 -12.22 -10.15 -0.43
N LYS A 145 -11.29 -9.53 0.29
CA LYS A 145 -10.49 -8.38 -0.16
C LYS A 145 -9.06 -8.47 0.40
N PRO A 146 -8.07 -7.86 -0.25
CA PRO A 146 -6.79 -7.62 0.38
C PRO A 146 -6.97 -6.69 1.59
N ALA A 147 -6.34 -7.04 2.71
CA ALA A 147 -6.37 -6.20 3.89
C ALA A 147 -5.12 -6.28 4.77
N ILE A 148 -4.89 -5.20 5.51
CA ILE A 148 -3.89 -5.08 6.56
C ILE A 148 -4.63 -4.89 7.88
N VAL A 149 -4.31 -5.72 8.88
CA VAL A 149 -4.93 -5.66 10.20
C VAL A 149 -3.91 -5.40 11.28
N PHE A 150 -4.17 -4.44 12.15
CA PHE A 150 -3.29 -4.05 13.27
C PHE A 150 -4.08 -3.51 14.45
N SER A 151 -3.43 -3.27 15.59
CA SER A 151 -4.10 -2.81 16.80
C SER A 151 -4.59 -1.35 16.70
N THR A 152 -5.80 -1.08 17.22
CA THR A 152 -6.35 0.28 17.36
C THR A 152 -5.46 1.23 18.18
N ARG A 153 -4.53 0.69 18.98
CA ARG A 153 -3.54 1.49 19.73
C ARG A 153 -2.69 2.38 18.84
N LEU A 154 -2.48 2.01 17.57
CA LEU A 154 -1.71 2.82 16.62
C LEU A 154 -2.49 4.01 16.04
N LEU A 155 -3.82 4.05 16.16
CA LEU A 155 -4.64 5.13 15.57
C LEU A 155 -4.25 6.52 16.08
N GLN A 156 -3.88 6.63 17.35
CA GLN A 156 -3.49 7.89 17.98
C GLN A 156 -1.98 8.16 17.90
N ALA A 157 -1.21 7.27 17.27
CA ALA A 157 0.22 7.49 17.11
C ALA A 157 0.47 8.67 16.15
N PRO A 158 1.35 9.62 16.52
CA PRO A 158 1.58 10.82 15.75
C PRO A 158 2.33 10.52 14.45
N LEU A 159 2.03 11.26 13.39
CA LEU A 159 2.84 11.27 12.18
C LEU A 159 3.95 12.30 12.38
N VAL A 160 5.20 11.86 12.28
CA VAL A 160 6.36 12.67 12.70
C VAL A 160 7.27 13.06 11.55
N ARG A 161 6.90 12.69 10.31
CA ARG A 161 7.73 12.91 9.12
C ARG A 161 7.52 14.28 8.51
N THR A 162 8.62 14.87 8.07
CA THR A 162 8.59 16.16 7.39
C THR A 162 8.38 16.02 5.87
N PRO A 163 7.93 17.09 5.19
CA PRO A 163 7.92 17.18 3.72
C PRO A 163 9.25 16.83 3.05
N GLU A 164 10.39 17.20 3.65
CA GLU A 164 11.72 16.92 3.12
C GLU A 164 12.08 15.44 3.26
N GLU A 165 11.73 14.80 4.38
CA GLU A 165 11.91 13.36 4.54
C GLU A 165 11.06 12.58 3.55
N LEU A 166 9.87 13.09 3.20
CA LEU A 166 9.00 12.46 2.20
C LEU A 166 9.66 12.43 0.82
N GLU A 167 10.34 13.51 0.42
CA GLU A 167 11.07 13.55 -0.85
C GLU A 167 12.12 12.45 -0.93
N ILE A 168 12.85 12.24 0.17
CA ILE A 168 13.87 11.17 0.28
C ILE A 168 13.20 9.80 0.24
N PHE A 169 12.06 9.62 0.91
CA PHE A 169 11.31 8.36 0.89
C PHE A 169 10.83 7.99 -0.51
N ILE A 170 10.29 8.95 -1.26
CA ILE A 170 9.78 8.74 -2.61
C ILE A 170 10.93 8.45 -3.58
N ALA A 171 12.04 9.20 -3.51
CA ALA A 171 13.20 8.97 -4.36
C ALA A 171 13.83 7.57 -4.19
N ASN A 172 13.68 6.98 -2.99
CA ASN A 172 14.12 5.62 -2.69
C ASN A 172 13.01 4.57 -2.84
N SER A 173 11.80 4.98 -3.23
CA SER A 173 10.74 4.08 -3.62
C SER A 173 10.99 3.59 -5.05
N PRO A 174 10.54 2.38 -5.43
CA PRO A 174 10.56 1.98 -6.81
C PRO A 174 9.93 3.06 -7.71
N ALA A 175 8.85 3.70 -7.24
CA ALA A 175 8.04 4.75 -7.91
C ALA A 175 8.81 5.98 -8.42
N GLY A 176 9.97 6.31 -7.82
CA GLY A 176 10.93 7.30 -8.33
C GLY A 176 10.36 8.63 -8.82
#